data_AF-A0A1D1W654-F1
#
_entry.id   AF-A0A1D1W654-F1
#
_cell.length_a   1.000
_cell.length_b   1.000
_cell.length_c   1.000
_cell.angle_alpha   90.00
_cell.angle_beta   90.00
_cell.angle_gamma   90.00
#
_symmetry.space_group_name_H-M   'P 1'
#
loop_
_entity.id
_entity.type
_entity.pdbx_description
1 polymer ?
#
loop_
_entity_poly.entity_id
_entity_poly.type
_entity_poly.pdbx_seq_one_letter_code
_entity_poly.pdbx_strand_id
1 'polypeptide(L)'
;MSDDSGDEADVSNVSVKSSEDIVVNPFHRPKNVKQAVNAKAAEKKSVFGGSIAQFLDGHQNVHSRSVEIDGEQFLTYILTHPYQLNLFAGLCGPKSKQAMYSDTTFTMGGKYIVTTVMVHPMLQSRVTGGPALLQMASFLTPSLKQKAYEEFGWFLRQSVGKPEQDWKLRHITDGETALYNAFLYVFDDSEHALCAIHSRDGVSRKICNDFKDIDAKRKRLIMFDIYGFVDNENNNHSPGLIDSETVELFRQQLESCESRWKHDKFFEWFVKYQKTKFEEKVILPARQKVGMQKNLATTNYNEDFHSKVKRIVGEVADLRQVTLGMLKMAEEQKNDMVNALFDQGPFKLRPEFAALRIQESRIYD
;
A
#
# COMPACT_ATOMS: atom_id res chain seq x y z
N MET A 1 43.37 44.75 19.08
CA MET A 1 42.59 44.52 20.31
C MET A 1 41.17 44.90 19.94
N SER A 2 40.40 43.92 19.43
CA SER A 2 39.41 43.13 20.18
C SER A 2 38.20 44.00 20.55
N ASP A 3 36.93 43.66 20.37
CA ASP A 3 36.19 42.49 19.86
C ASP A 3 34.71 42.95 19.76
N ASP A 4 33.86 42.05 19.24
CA ASP A 4 32.38 41.98 19.30
C ASP A 4 31.55 42.90 18.39
N SER A 5 30.89 42.42 17.33
CA SER A 5 30.01 41.25 17.09
C SER A 5 28.54 41.48 17.48
N GLY A 6 27.64 41.17 16.54
CA GLY A 6 26.19 41.35 16.67
C GLY A 6 25.50 41.36 15.32
N ASP A 7 25.56 40.23 14.62
CA ASP A 7 25.00 39.95 13.30
C ASP A 7 23.46 40.13 13.20
N GLU A 8 23.02 40.94 12.24
CA GLU A 8 21.71 40.78 11.59
C GLU A 8 21.89 39.84 10.39
N ALA A 9 21.46 38.59 10.53
CA ALA A 9 21.46 37.62 9.44
C ALA A 9 20.25 37.83 8.52
N ASP A 10 20.57 38.35 7.33
CA ASP A 10 19.78 38.39 6.11
C ASP A 10 19.20 37.00 5.77
N VAL A 11 17.90 36.83 5.98
CA VAL A 11 17.15 35.64 5.55
C VAL A 11 16.64 35.87 4.14
N SER A 12 17.52 35.76 3.16
CA SER A 12 17.16 35.66 1.75
C SER A 12 17.94 34.52 1.08
N ASN A 13 17.19 33.68 0.35
CA ASN A 13 17.60 32.53 -0.50
C ASN A 13 17.25 31.13 0.03
N VAL A 14 15.96 30.85 0.18
CA VAL A 14 15.46 29.51 -0.16
C VAL A 14 15.33 29.46 -1.69
N SER A 15 16.38 28.95 -2.30
CA SER A 15 16.43 28.58 -3.72
C SER A 15 15.20 27.74 -4.08
N VAL A 16 14.37 28.32 -4.96
CA VAL A 16 13.30 27.63 -5.68
C VAL A 16 13.95 26.52 -6.48
N LYS A 17 13.91 25.29 -5.95
CA LYS A 17 14.37 24.12 -6.70
C LYS A 17 13.47 23.92 -7.91
N SER A 18 14.15 23.89 -9.04
CA SER A 18 13.63 23.78 -10.40
C SER A 18 12.83 22.50 -10.62
N SER A 19 12.00 22.56 -11.66
CA SER A 19 11.09 21.55 -12.20
C SER A 19 11.72 20.24 -12.70
N GLU A 20 12.83 19.78 -12.12
CA GLU A 20 13.56 18.56 -12.52
C GLU A 20 13.35 17.37 -11.56
N ASP A 21 12.60 17.54 -10.46
CA ASP A 21 12.28 16.47 -9.51
C ASP A 21 11.15 15.52 -9.97
N ILE A 22 10.71 15.58 -11.23
CA ILE A 22 9.99 14.49 -11.88
C ILE A 22 11.01 13.40 -12.25
N VAL A 23 11.72 12.87 -11.26
CA VAL A 23 12.47 11.63 -11.39
C VAL A 23 11.43 10.55 -11.63
N VAL A 24 11.38 10.06 -12.87
CA VAL A 24 10.50 8.97 -13.34
C VAL A 24 10.54 7.83 -12.32
N ASN A 25 9.53 7.77 -11.46
CA ASN A 25 9.30 6.65 -10.55
C ASN A 25 8.98 5.42 -11.42
N PRO A 26 9.88 4.44 -11.58
CA PRO A 26 9.63 3.30 -12.46
C PRO A 26 8.56 2.34 -11.88
N PHE A 27 8.12 2.58 -10.65
CA PHE A 27 7.12 1.80 -9.92
C PHE A 27 5.70 2.28 -10.20
N HIS A 28 5.52 3.52 -10.64
CA HIS A 28 4.19 4.08 -10.89
C HIS A 28 4.03 4.58 -12.34
N ARG A 29 3.37 3.73 -13.15
CA ARG A 29 2.53 4.20 -14.26
C ARG A 29 1.22 3.40 -14.19
N PRO A 30 0.05 4.05 -14.32
CA PRO A 30 -1.22 3.35 -14.48
C PRO A 30 -1.09 2.31 -15.59
N LYS A 31 -1.39 1.03 -15.30
CA LYS A 31 -1.27 -0.06 -16.28
C LYS A 31 -2.18 0.15 -17.51
N ASN A 32 -3.09 1.13 -17.52
CA ASN A 32 -3.95 1.42 -18.67
C ASN A 32 -4.33 2.91 -18.80
N VAL A 33 -3.75 3.60 -19.79
CA VAL A 33 -4.13 4.96 -20.23
C VAL A 33 -5.58 5.03 -20.76
N LYS A 34 -6.23 3.89 -21.01
CA LYS A 34 -7.63 3.81 -21.47
C LYS A 34 -8.69 4.09 -20.38
N GLN A 35 -8.32 4.24 -19.12
CA GLN A 35 -9.28 4.28 -18.00
C GLN A 35 -9.94 5.64 -17.73
N ALA A 36 -9.48 6.73 -18.38
CA ALA A 36 -10.11 8.05 -18.27
C ALA A 36 -11.38 8.22 -19.11
N VAL A 37 -11.59 7.37 -20.14
CA VAL A 37 -12.66 7.53 -21.13
C VAL A 37 -14.03 7.10 -20.57
N ASN A 38 -14.08 6.24 -19.55
CA ASN A 38 -15.33 5.66 -19.04
C ASN A 38 -16.10 6.55 -18.04
N ALA A 39 -15.51 7.63 -17.52
CA ALA A 39 -16.18 8.49 -16.53
C ALA A 39 -17.36 9.29 -17.10
N LYS A 40 -17.27 9.72 -18.37
CA LYS A 40 -18.32 10.52 -19.03
C LYS A 40 -19.51 9.69 -19.53
N ALA A 41 -19.35 8.38 -19.71
CA ALA A 41 -20.41 7.49 -20.18
C ALA A 41 -21.35 7.03 -19.03
N ALA A 42 -20.87 7.06 -17.79
CA ALA A 42 -21.55 6.56 -16.60
C ALA A 42 -22.80 7.36 -16.18
N GLU A 43 -22.80 8.67 -16.41
CA GLU A 43 -23.90 9.57 -16.00
C GLU A 43 -25.23 9.27 -16.70
N LYS A 44 -25.21 8.53 -17.83
CA LYS A 44 -26.42 8.29 -18.65
C LYS A 44 -27.25 7.07 -18.26
N LYS A 45 -26.85 6.25 -17.27
CA LYS A 45 -27.60 5.06 -16.81
C LYS A 45 -27.74 4.98 -15.28
N SER A 46 -28.07 6.09 -14.63
CA SER A 46 -28.29 6.14 -13.19
C SER A 46 -29.61 5.45 -12.79
N VAL A 47 -29.53 4.35 -12.03
CA VAL A 47 -30.69 3.70 -11.34
C VAL A 47 -31.10 4.48 -10.08
N PHE A 48 -30.19 5.33 -9.57
CA PHE A 48 -30.40 6.15 -8.38
C PHE A 48 -30.97 7.52 -8.76
N GLY A 49 -31.87 8.06 -7.93
CA GLY A 49 -32.24 9.48 -7.96
C GLY A 49 -31.15 10.35 -7.33
N GLY A 50 -31.09 11.63 -7.70
CA GLY A 50 -30.15 12.61 -7.13
C GLY A 50 -28.71 12.51 -7.65
N SER A 51 -27.85 13.43 -7.18
CA SER A 51 -26.43 13.47 -7.57
C SER A 51 -25.60 12.42 -6.83
N ILE A 52 -24.43 12.05 -7.39
CA ILE A 52 -23.48 11.14 -6.71
C ILE A 52 -23.04 11.69 -5.35
N ALA A 53 -22.78 13.00 -5.27
CA ALA A 53 -22.36 13.64 -4.02
C ALA A 53 -23.46 13.53 -2.94
N GLN A 54 -24.72 13.86 -3.29
CA GLN A 54 -25.85 13.74 -2.38
C GLN A 54 -26.01 12.31 -1.83
N PHE A 55 -25.83 11.30 -2.68
CA PHE A 55 -25.88 9.92 -2.26
C PHE A 55 -24.74 9.59 -1.27
N LEU A 56 -23.51 9.99 -1.59
CA LEU A 56 -22.34 9.67 -0.78
C LEU A 56 -22.40 10.38 0.58
N ASP A 57 -22.72 11.67 0.61
CA ASP A 57 -22.82 12.44 1.86
C ASP A 57 -23.96 11.96 2.77
N GLY A 58 -25.02 11.38 2.19
CA GLY A 58 -26.16 10.86 2.93
C GLY A 58 -25.97 9.44 3.50
N HIS A 59 -24.88 8.75 3.16
CA HIS A 59 -24.71 7.34 3.53
C HIS A 59 -23.92 7.19 4.84
N GLN A 60 -24.49 6.49 5.84
CA GLN A 60 -23.96 6.41 7.21
C GLN A 60 -22.50 5.97 7.37
N ASN A 61 -22.01 5.13 6.44
CA ASN A 61 -20.65 4.57 6.43
C ASN A 61 -19.73 5.24 5.40
N VAL A 62 -20.08 6.47 5.01
CA VAL A 62 -19.31 7.30 4.09
C VAL A 62 -18.98 8.60 4.81
N HIS A 63 -17.72 8.98 4.81
CA HIS A 63 -17.24 10.21 5.43
C HIS A 63 -16.63 11.10 4.36
N SER A 64 -17.20 12.28 4.16
CA SER A 64 -16.64 13.27 3.25
C SER A 64 -15.59 14.14 3.93
N ARG A 65 -14.58 14.53 3.14
CA ARG A 65 -13.49 15.45 3.52
C ARG A 65 -13.21 16.38 2.34
N SER A 66 -13.15 17.69 2.61
CA SER A 66 -12.74 18.68 1.62
C SER A 66 -11.23 18.85 1.68
N VAL A 67 -10.57 18.92 0.54
CA VAL A 67 -9.13 19.15 0.44
C VAL A 67 -8.83 20.22 -0.59
N GLU A 68 -7.96 21.16 -0.24
CA GLU A 68 -7.46 22.16 -1.18
C GLU A 68 -6.16 21.69 -1.85
N ILE A 69 -6.17 21.68 -3.17
CA ILE A 69 -5.03 21.27 -3.99
C ILE A 69 -4.84 22.31 -5.07
N ASP A 70 -3.67 22.96 -5.08
CA ASP A 70 -3.31 24.01 -6.04
C ASP A 70 -4.37 25.14 -6.15
N GLY A 71 -5.00 25.50 -5.02
CA GLY A 71 -6.03 26.54 -4.97
C GLY A 71 -7.43 26.09 -5.39
N GLU A 72 -7.61 24.82 -5.76
CA GLU A 72 -8.92 24.22 -6.06
C GLU A 72 -9.38 23.32 -4.91
N GLN A 73 -10.66 23.41 -4.56
CA GLN A 73 -11.29 22.58 -3.53
C GLN A 73 -11.85 21.29 -4.13
N PHE A 74 -11.49 20.16 -3.54
CA PHE A 74 -11.90 18.84 -3.97
C PHE A 74 -12.60 18.08 -2.84
N LEU A 75 -13.67 17.34 -3.19
CA LEU A 75 -14.34 16.45 -2.26
C LEU A 75 -13.81 15.02 -2.38
N THR A 76 -13.33 14.50 -1.26
CA THR A 76 -12.87 13.13 -1.07
C THR A 76 -13.82 12.38 -0.15
N TYR A 77 -13.85 11.06 -0.26
CA TYR A 77 -14.76 10.22 0.51
C TYR A 77 -14.05 9.01 1.07
N ILE A 78 -14.33 8.68 2.32
CA ILE A 78 -13.77 7.52 3.01
C ILE A 78 -14.91 6.56 3.31
N LEU A 79 -14.78 5.33 2.82
CA LEU A 79 -15.75 4.26 2.97
C LEU A 79 -15.28 3.34 4.09
N THR A 80 -16.02 3.28 5.20
CA THR A 80 -15.64 2.42 6.32
C THR A 80 -16.82 2.09 7.24
N HIS A 81 -16.74 0.93 7.88
CA HIS A 81 -17.57 0.60 9.03
C HIS A 81 -16.81 0.80 10.35
N PRO A 82 -17.51 1.09 11.46
CA PRO A 82 -16.88 1.26 12.77
C PRO A 82 -15.96 0.09 13.19
N TYR A 83 -16.30 -1.15 12.84
CA TYR A 83 -15.46 -2.30 13.17
C TYR A 83 -14.10 -2.28 12.45
N GLN A 84 -14.04 -1.76 11.22
CA GLN A 84 -12.79 -1.64 10.46
C GLN A 84 -11.88 -0.60 11.11
N LEU A 85 -12.45 0.48 11.65
CA LEU A 85 -11.69 1.45 12.44
C LEU A 85 -11.14 0.85 13.72
N ASN A 86 -11.90 0.00 14.42
CA ASN A 86 -11.39 -0.74 15.58
C ASN A 86 -10.26 -1.71 15.22
N LEU A 87 -10.37 -2.40 14.09
CA LEU A 87 -9.30 -3.25 13.57
C LEU A 87 -8.05 -2.43 13.22
N PHE A 88 -8.23 -1.26 12.60
CA PHE A 88 -7.13 -0.35 12.27
C PHE A 88 -6.44 0.16 13.53
N ALA A 89 -7.22 0.50 14.56
CA ALA A 89 -6.68 0.87 15.85
C ALA A 89 -5.84 -0.25 16.46
N GLY A 90 -6.37 -1.49 16.47
CA GLY A 90 -5.62 -2.67 16.89
C GLY A 90 -4.31 -2.89 16.11
N LEU A 91 -4.32 -2.63 14.79
CA LEU A 91 -3.15 -2.72 13.93
C LEU A 91 -2.04 -1.74 14.32
N CYS A 92 -2.41 -0.52 14.70
CA CYS A 92 -1.45 0.51 15.11
C CYS A 92 -0.95 0.34 16.54
N GLY A 93 -1.55 -0.54 17.34
CA GLY A 93 -1.24 -0.68 18.76
C GLY A 93 0.22 -1.06 19.04
N PRO A 94 0.76 -0.71 20.22
CA PRO A 94 2.19 -0.88 20.53
C PRO A 94 2.68 -2.33 20.48
N LYS A 95 1.78 -3.29 20.74
CA LYS A 95 2.08 -4.73 20.69
C LYS A 95 1.85 -5.35 19.31
N SER A 96 1.23 -4.62 18.39
CA SER A 96 0.97 -5.11 17.05
C SER A 96 2.26 -5.16 16.24
N LYS A 97 2.39 -6.21 15.43
CA LYS A 97 3.41 -6.33 14.38
C LYS A 97 2.75 -6.46 13.00
N GLN A 98 1.48 -6.13 12.88
CA GLN A 98 0.76 -6.28 11.62
C GLN A 98 0.92 -5.06 10.75
N ALA A 99 0.99 -5.29 9.44
CA ALA A 99 1.03 -4.22 8.44
C ALA A 99 -0.32 -4.07 7.75
N MET A 100 -0.66 -2.81 7.43
CA MET A 100 -1.73 -2.47 6.50
C MET A 100 -1.17 -2.43 5.07
N TYR A 101 -1.80 -3.14 4.14
CA TYR A 101 -1.43 -3.15 2.74
C TYR A 101 -2.28 -2.14 1.99
N SER A 102 -1.64 -1.13 1.37
CA SER A 102 -2.33 -0.05 0.68
C SER A 102 -1.95 -0.02 -0.78
N ASP A 103 -2.96 0.12 -1.64
CA ASP A 103 -2.77 0.12 -3.09
C ASP A 103 -3.76 1.09 -3.75
N THR A 104 -3.26 1.86 -4.70
CA THR A 104 -4.06 2.76 -5.53
C THR A 104 -4.51 2.01 -6.77
N THR A 105 -5.75 1.56 -6.70
CA THR A 105 -6.32 0.49 -7.51
C THR A 105 -6.57 0.89 -8.97
N PHE A 106 -7.53 1.78 -9.21
CA PHE A 106 -7.92 2.30 -10.52
C PHE A 106 -8.85 3.52 -10.37
N THR A 107 -9.10 4.23 -11.47
CA THR A 107 -10.07 5.33 -11.54
C THR A 107 -11.47 4.83 -11.86
N MET A 108 -12.48 5.32 -11.13
CA MET A 108 -13.90 5.08 -11.37
C MET A 108 -14.72 6.34 -11.05
N GLY A 109 -15.67 6.70 -11.91
CA GLY A 109 -16.51 7.88 -11.69
C GLY A 109 -15.71 9.18 -11.47
N GLY A 110 -14.54 9.31 -12.13
CA GLY A 110 -13.65 10.46 -11.95
C GLY A 110 -12.84 10.48 -10.65
N LYS A 111 -12.84 9.40 -9.86
CA LYS A 111 -12.04 9.28 -8.64
C LYS A 111 -11.13 8.06 -8.69
N TYR A 112 -9.93 8.20 -8.17
CA TYR A 112 -9.06 7.10 -7.80
C TYR A 112 -9.62 6.40 -6.56
N ILE A 113 -9.56 5.06 -6.57
CA ILE A 113 -9.92 4.24 -5.43
C ILE A 113 -8.63 3.73 -4.80
N VAL A 114 -8.44 4.04 -3.53
CA VAL A 114 -7.34 3.54 -2.71
C VAL A 114 -7.93 2.50 -1.78
N THR A 115 -7.39 1.29 -1.86
CA THR A 115 -7.85 0.16 -1.05
C THR A 115 -6.83 -0.16 0.01
N THR A 116 -7.30 -0.42 1.21
CA THR A 116 -6.47 -0.93 2.29
C THR A 116 -6.93 -2.32 2.69
N VAL A 117 -5.98 -3.20 2.96
CA VAL A 117 -6.21 -4.60 3.31
C VAL A 117 -5.34 -4.94 4.51
N MET A 118 -5.82 -5.82 5.39
CA MET A 118 -5.00 -6.43 6.43
C MET A 118 -5.07 -7.95 6.36
N VAL A 119 -4.01 -8.60 6.83
CA VAL A 119 -4.01 -10.03 7.11
C VAL A 119 -4.49 -10.23 8.55
N HIS A 120 -5.60 -10.92 8.75
CA HIS A 120 -6.13 -11.14 10.09
C HIS A 120 -5.23 -12.12 10.87
N PRO A 121 -4.77 -11.78 12.08
CA PRO A 121 -3.72 -12.53 12.79
C PRO A 121 -4.17 -13.92 13.22
N MET A 122 -5.46 -14.06 13.54
CA MET A 122 -6.03 -15.26 14.14
C MET A 122 -6.79 -16.14 13.16
N LEU A 123 -7.04 -15.64 11.93
CA LEU A 123 -7.92 -16.32 10.98
C LEU A 123 -7.14 -16.73 9.74
N GLN A 124 -7.60 -17.82 9.13
CA GLN A 124 -7.13 -18.32 7.84
C GLN A 124 -8.32 -18.67 6.95
N SER A 125 -8.12 -18.59 5.64
CA SER A 125 -9.10 -19.00 4.64
C SER A 125 -9.28 -20.52 4.67
N ARG A 126 -10.52 -21.00 4.72
CA ARG A 126 -10.82 -22.43 4.53
C ARG A 126 -10.54 -22.88 3.10
N VAL A 127 -10.78 -21.99 2.14
CA VAL A 127 -10.69 -22.30 0.70
C VAL A 127 -9.24 -22.51 0.28
N THR A 128 -8.35 -21.62 0.69
CA THR A 128 -6.95 -21.65 0.23
C THR A 128 -6.01 -22.23 1.28
N GLY A 129 -6.45 -22.37 2.54
CA GLY A 129 -5.57 -22.64 3.68
C GLY A 129 -4.61 -21.49 4.03
N GLY A 130 -4.61 -20.42 3.22
CA GLY A 130 -3.74 -19.26 3.39
C GLY A 130 -4.33 -18.19 4.33
N PRO A 131 -3.66 -17.03 4.43
CA PRO A 131 -4.07 -15.96 5.34
C PRO A 131 -5.49 -15.45 5.06
N ALA A 132 -6.25 -15.13 6.11
CA ALA A 132 -7.55 -14.45 5.94
C ALA A 132 -7.32 -12.96 5.69
N LEU A 133 -7.86 -12.46 4.57
CA LEU A 133 -7.70 -11.07 4.14
C LEU A 133 -8.97 -10.29 4.43
N LEU A 134 -8.81 -9.15 5.10
CA LEU A 134 -9.91 -8.25 5.43
C LEU A 134 -9.71 -6.91 4.74
N GLN A 135 -10.78 -6.41 4.14
CA GLN A 135 -10.82 -5.05 3.65
C GLN A 135 -10.83 -4.10 4.85
N MET A 136 -10.04 -3.05 4.75
CA MET A 136 -10.01 -1.95 5.70
C MET A 136 -10.61 -0.69 5.04
N ALA A 137 -10.51 0.48 5.68
CA ALA A 137 -11.10 1.70 5.13
C ALA A 137 -10.62 1.99 3.70
N SER A 138 -11.53 2.34 2.80
CA SER A 138 -11.19 2.65 1.41
C SER A 138 -11.37 4.14 1.14
N PHE A 139 -10.53 4.71 0.28
CA PHE A 139 -10.50 6.14 0.03
C PHE A 139 -10.75 6.46 -1.44
N LEU A 140 -11.71 7.34 -1.68
CA LEU A 140 -12.11 7.82 -2.99
C LEU A 140 -11.62 9.27 -3.16
N THR A 141 -10.63 9.47 -4.01
CA THR A 141 -9.98 10.77 -4.19
C THR A 141 -9.93 11.17 -5.66
N PRO A 142 -10.15 12.44 -6.03
CA PRO A 142 -9.91 12.91 -7.39
C PRO A 142 -8.41 13.14 -7.69
N SER A 143 -7.53 13.05 -6.69
CA SER A 143 -6.12 13.40 -6.81
C SER A 143 -5.20 12.39 -6.11
N LEU A 144 -4.07 12.08 -6.74
CA LEU A 144 -3.00 11.24 -6.18
C LEU A 144 -1.90 12.08 -5.52
N LYS A 145 -2.18 13.33 -5.15
CA LYS A 145 -1.22 14.18 -4.45
C LYS A 145 -1.22 13.89 -2.95
N GLN A 146 -0.08 14.16 -2.31
CA GLN A 146 0.15 13.91 -0.89
C GLN A 146 -0.95 14.52 -0.01
N LYS A 147 -1.34 15.78 -0.23
CA LYS A 147 -2.42 16.45 0.50
C LYS A 147 -3.74 15.67 0.53
N ALA A 148 -4.12 15.02 -0.58
CA ALA A 148 -5.33 14.21 -0.60
C ALA A 148 -5.18 12.97 0.29
N TYR A 149 -4.02 12.32 0.25
CA TYR A 149 -3.74 11.17 1.11
C TYR A 149 -3.59 11.55 2.59
N GLU A 150 -3.15 12.77 2.90
CA GLU A 150 -3.08 13.28 4.27
C GLU A 150 -4.47 13.32 4.91
N GLU A 151 -5.51 13.74 4.19
CA GLU A 151 -6.90 13.69 4.70
C GLU A 151 -7.34 12.27 5.07
N PHE A 152 -6.97 11.30 4.24
CA PHE A 152 -7.24 9.90 4.55
C PHE A 152 -6.46 9.44 5.79
N GLY A 153 -5.18 9.80 5.87
CA GLY A 153 -4.34 9.54 7.03
C GLY A 153 -4.92 10.14 8.31
N TRP A 154 -5.32 11.41 8.29
CA TRP A 154 -5.85 12.12 9.46
C TRP A 154 -7.16 11.51 9.94
N PHE A 155 -8.04 11.12 9.02
CA PHE A 155 -9.25 10.39 9.37
C PHE A 155 -8.93 9.06 10.05
N LEU A 156 -7.98 8.28 9.53
CA LEU A 156 -7.54 7.05 10.17
C LEU A 156 -6.90 7.32 11.55
N ARG A 157 -6.10 8.38 11.65
CA ARG A 157 -5.45 8.80 12.91
C ARG A 157 -6.48 9.17 13.98
N GLN A 158 -7.63 9.73 13.61
CA GLN A 158 -8.73 10.01 14.54
C GLN A 158 -9.34 8.74 15.15
N SER A 159 -9.19 7.58 14.49
CA SER A 159 -9.71 6.30 15.00
C SER A 159 -8.78 5.59 15.98
N VAL A 160 -7.49 5.91 15.97
CA VAL A 160 -6.55 5.47 17.01
C VAL A 160 -6.68 6.43 18.20
N GLY A 161 -6.67 5.90 19.41
CA GLY A 161 -6.89 6.66 20.65
C GLY A 161 -5.84 7.75 20.90
N LYS A 162 -5.82 8.30 22.12
CA LYS A 162 -4.98 9.46 22.47
C LYS A 162 -3.49 9.29 22.07
N PRO A 163 -2.80 10.38 21.68
CA PRO A 163 -1.40 10.38 21.25
C PRO A 163 -0.40 9.84 22.28
N GLU A 164 -0.76 9.80 23.56
CA GLU A 164 0.06 9.31 24.68
C GLU A 164 0.37 7.80 24.64
N GLN A 165 -0.25 7.06 23.70
CA GLN A 165 0.05 5.67 23.45
C GLN A 165 1.00 5.57 22.25
N ASP A 166 2.03 4.72 22.34
CA ASP A 166 3.02 4.43 21.29
C ASP A 166 2.38 3.77 20.06
N TRP A 167 1.50 4.50 19.38
CA TRP A 167 0.82 4.08 18.17
C TRP A 167 1.81 4.12 17.01
N LYS A 168 1.95 2.99 16.31
CA LYS A 168 2.86 2.89 15.18
C LYS A 168 2.15 2.28 13.99
N LEU A 169 1.95 3.07 12.95
CA LEU A 169 1.46 2.55 11.68
C LEU A 169 2.58 1.77 10.98
N ARG A 170 2.30 0.50 10.69
CA ARG A 170 3.11 -0.32 9.79
C ARG A 170 2.35 -0.51 8.50
N HIS A 171 2.96 -0.25 7.36
CA HIS A 171 2.26 -0.35 6.09
C HIS A 171 3.15 -0.77 4.92
N ILE A 172 2.52 -1.38 3.93
CA ILE A 172 3.16 -1.84 2.70
C ILE A 172 2.43 -1.21 1.52
N THR A 173 3.17 -0.64 0.56
CA THR A 173 2.60 -0.03 -0.65
C THR A 173 3.24 -0.57 -1.93
N ASP A 174 2.58 -0.35 -3.06
CA ASP A 174 3.05 -0.68 -4.41
C ASP A 174 4.20 0.24 -4.91
N GLY A 175 4.47 1.34 -4.22
CA GLY A 175 5.45 2.34 -4.59
C GLY A 175 4.89 3.73 -4.91
N GLU A 176 3.60 3.97 -4.65
CA GLU A 176 3.00 5.32 -4.66
C GLU A 176 3.66 6.22 -3.60
N THR A 177 4.43 7.21 -4.06
CA THR A 177 5.26 8.07 -3.21
C THR A 177 4.43 9.03 -2.38
N ALA A 178 3.40 9.62 -2.98
CA ALA A 178 2.55 10.58 -2.31
C ALA A 178 1.79 9.94 -1.13
N LEU A 179 1.38 8.68 -1.29
CA LEU A 179 0.66 7.93 -0.25
C LEU A 179 1.55 7.66 0.97
N TYR A 180 2.77 7.15 0.76
CA TYR A 180 3.63 6.85 1.91
C TYR A 180 4.14 8.12 2.60
N ASN A 181 4.43 9.19 1.85
CA ASN A 181 4.83 10.47 2.45
C ASN A 181 3.69 11.07 3.30
N ALA A 182 2.44 10.96 2.84
CA ALA A 182 1.29 11.40 3.61
C ALA A 182 1.13 10.62 4.93
N PHE A 183 1.30 9.30 4.90
CA PHE A 183 1.27 8.50 6.13
C PHE A 183 2.45 8.78 7.05
N LEU A 184 3.64 9.04 6.52
CA LEU A 184 4.78 9.46 7.32
C LEU A 184 4.54 10.81 7.99
N TYR A 185 3.86 11.73 7.31
CA TYR A 185 3.49 13.03 7.88
C TYR A 185 2.41 12.93 8.96
N VAL A 186 1.43 12.05 8.81
CA VAL A 186 0.29 11.93 9.76
C VAL A 186 0.58 11.00 10.94
N PHE A 187 1.33 9.92 10.68
CA PHE A 187 1.72 8.94 11.67
C PHE A 187 3.23 9.05 11.85
N ASP A 188 3.63 9.88 12.80
CA ASP A 188 5.02 10.00 13.25
C ASP A 188 5.61 8.59 13.47
N ASP A 189 6.83 8.38 13.01
CA ASP A 189 7.54 7.10 13.05
C ASP A 189 6.85 5.92 12.36
N SER A 190 5.97 6.15 11.39
CA SER A 190 5.42 5.06 10.58
C SER A 190 6.50 4.21 9.90
N GLU A 191 6.32 2.90 9.95
CA GLU A 191 7.20 1.91 9.34
C GLU A 191 6.63 1.48 8.00
N HIS A 192 7.45 1.60 6.96
CA HIS A 192 7.03 1.37 5.59
C HIS A 192 7.96 0.38 4.88
N ALA A 193 7.36 -0.54 4.13
CA ALA A 193 8.07 -1.38 3.18
C ALA A 193 7.37 -1.38 1.82
N LEU A 194 8.09 -1.78 0.78
CA LEU A 194 7.58 -1.80 -0.58
C LEU A 194 7.26 -3.20 -1.04
N CYS A 195 6.25 -3.30 -1.89
CA CYS A 195 5.93 -4.54 -2.58
C CYS A 195 7.12 -4.98 -3.45
N ALA A 196 7.66 -6.16 -3.16
CA ALA A 196 8.76 -6.77 -3.90
C ALA A 196 8.39 -7.10 -5.36
N ILE A 197 7.13 -7.44 -5.64
CA ILE A 197 6.65 -7.70 -7.01
C ILE A 197 6.66 -6.41 -7.83
N HIS A 198 6.03 -5.35 -7.31
CA HIS A 198 6.06 -4.05 -7.97
C HIS A 198 7.49 -3.50 -8.07
N SER A 199 8.32 -3.75 -7.06
CA SER A 199 9.74 -3.43 -7.10
C SER A 199 10.45 -4.11 -8.28
N ARG A 200 10.26 -5.43 -8.39
CA ARG A 200 10.84 -6.27 -9.45
C ARG A 200 10.36 -5.83 -10.83
N ASP A 201 9.08 -5.58 -10.99
CA ASP A 201 8.47 -5.13 -12.25
C ASP A 201 9.00 -3.75 -12.67
N GLY A 202 9.21 -2.84 -11.72
CA GLY A 202 9.77 -1.51 -11.98
C GLY A 202 11.20 -1.58 -12.48
N VAL A 203 12.07 -2.34 -11.80
CA VAL A 203 13.45 -2.56 -12.23
C VAL A 203 13.50 -3.30 -13.57
N SER A 204 12.66 -4.33 -13.76
CA SER A 204 12.57 -5.07 -15.02
C SER A 204 12.15 -4.18 -16.20
N ARG A 205 11.15 -3.30 -16.01
CA ARG A 205 10.77 -2.32 -17.04
C ARG A 205 11.90 -1.37 -17.37
N LYS A 206 12.56 -0.83 -16.34
CA LYS A 206 13.67 0.10 -16.53
C LYS A 206 14.78 -0.54 -17.36
N ILE A 207 15.24 -1.73 -16.98
CA ILE A 207 16.32 -2.41 -17.69
C ILE A 207 15.91 -2.79 -19.12
N CYS A 208 14.65 -3.22 -19.34
CA CYS A 208 14.19 -3.59 -20.66
C CYS A 208 13.99 -2.39 -21.61
N ASN A 209 13.49 -1.26 -21.10
CA ASN A 209 13.11 -0.11 -21.92
C ASN A 209 14.26 0.86 -22.17
N ASP A 210 15.08 1.10 -21.14
CA ASP A 210 16.04 2.21 -21.16
C ASP A 210 17.48 1.71 -21.41
N PHE A 211 17.74 0.43 -21.14
CA PHE A 211 19.04 -0.22 -21.32
C PHE A 211 18.94 -1.32 -22.40
N LYS A 212 18.65 -0.89 -23.63
CA LYS A 212 18.37 -1.77 -24.78
C LYS A 212 19.60 -2.53 -25.27
N ASP A 213 20.78 -1.99 -25.02
CA ASP A 213 22.11 -2.54 -25.30
C ASP A 213 22.48 -3.73 -24.42
N ILE A 214 21.81 -3.90 -23.27
CA ILE A 214 21.99 -5.09 -22.44
C ILE A 214 21.19 -6.27 -23.05
N ASP A 215 21.88 -7.37 -23.35
CA ASP A 215 21.25 -8.56 -23.91
C ASP A 215 20.32 -9.29 -22.90
N ALA A 216 19.43 -10.14 -23.40
CA ALA A 216 18.42 -10.81 -22.58
C ALA A 216 19.00 -11.73 -21.50
N LYS A 217 20.12 -12.42 -21.77
CA LYS A 217 20.77 -13.31 -20.80
C LYS A 217 21.35 -12.49 -19.66
N ARG A 218 21.98 -11.36 -19.98
CA ARG A 218 22.53 -10.43 -19.00
C ARG A 218 21.46 -9.74 -18.17
N LYS A 219 20.36 -9.31 -18.79
CA LYS A 219 19.17 -8.79 -18.08
C LYS A 219 18.64 -9.78 -17.06
N ARG A 220 18.55 -11.06 -17.43
CA ARG A 220 18.11 -12.13 -16.52
C ARG A 220 19.07 -12.30 -15.34
N LEU A 221 20.38 -12.29 -15.58
CA LEU A 221 21.39 -12.37 -14.52
C LEU A 221 21.27 -11.22 -13.53
N ILE A 222 21.14 -9.98 -14.01
CA ILE A 222 20.95 -8.80 -13.16
C ILE A 222 19.70 -8.96 -12.28
N MET A 223 18.58 -9.43 -12.87
CA MET A 223 17.36 -9.67 -12.10
C MET A 223 17.54 -10.76 -11.04
N PHE A 224 18.33 -11.80 -11.32
CA PHE A 224 18.64 -12.86 -10.35
C PHE A 224 19.59 -12.37 -9.24
N ASP A 225 20.59 -11.55 -9.57
CA ASP A 225 21.44 -10.93 -8.55
C ASP A 225 20.61 -10.08 -7.58
N ILE A 226 19.65 -9.29 -8.09
CA ILE A 226 18.85 -8.39 -7.26
C ILE A 226 17.78 -9.14 -6.45
N TYR A 227 17.00 -10.00 -7.10
CA TYR A 227 15.78 -10.58 -6.52
C TYR A 227 15.88 -12.08 -6.19
N GLY A 228 17.04 -12.69 -6.43
CA GLY A 228 17.22 -14.12 -6.28
C GLY A 228 16.57 -14.92 -7.40
N PHE A 229 16.63 -16.24 -7.27
CA PHE A 229 15.86 -17.16 -8.10
C PHE A 229 15.38 -18.36 -7.29
N VAL A 230 14.18 -18.85 -7.60
CA VAL A 230 13.68 -20.11 -7.07
C VAL A 230 13.91 -21.17 -8.14
N ASP A 231 14.64 -22.24 -7.78
CA ASP A 231 14.65 -23.46 -8.56
C ASP A 231 13.40 -24.27 -8.22
N ASN A 232 12.45 -24.32 -9.17
CA ASN A 232 11.17 -24.99 -8.97
C ASN A 232 11.29 -26.53 -8.90
N GLU A 233 12.39 -27.11 -9.35
CA GLU A 233 12.60 -28.57 -9.30
C GLU A 233 12.98 -29.03 -7.88
N ASN A 234 13.76 -28.21 -7.17
CA ASN A 234 14.27 -28.53 -5.84
C ASN A 234 13.70 -27.66 -4.72
N ASN A 235 12.80 -26.73 -5.05
CA ASN A 235 12.28 -25.68 -4.17
C ASN A 235 13.39 -24.89 -3.44
N ASN A 236 14.57 -24.80 -4.06
CA ASN A 236 15.73 -24.11 -3.50
C ASN A 236 15.71 -22.65 -3.93
N HIS A 237 15.67 -21.75 -2.95
CA HIS A 237 15.80 -20.32 -3.18
C HIS A 237 17.26 -19.90 -3.11
N SER A 238 17.80 -19.42 -4.23
CA SER A 238 19.08 -18.73 -4.25
C SER A 238 18.86 -17.26 -3.90
N PRO A 239 19.42 -16.76 -2.79
CA PRO A 239 19.16 -15.41 -2.29
C PRO A 239 19.73 -14.34 -3.24
N GLY A 240 19.01 -13.23 -3.37
CA GLY A 240 19.49 -12.02 -4.04
C GLY A 240 19.83 -10.89 -3.06
N LEU A 241 20.14 -9.71 -3.60
CA LEU A 241 20.34 -8.48 -2.82
C LEU A 241 19.13 -8.12 -1.94
N ILE A 242 17.90 -8.48 -2.36
CA ILE A 242 16.69 -8.26 -1.57
C ILE A 242 16.67 -9.06 -0.25
N ASP A 243 17.46 -10.13 -0.17
CA ASP A 243 17.51 -11.05 0.97
C ASP A 243 18.67 -10.75 1.93
N SER A 244 19.46 -9.70 1.66
CA SER A 244 20.56 -9.31 2.54
C SER A 244 20.05 -9.06 3.96
N GLU A 245 20.69 -9.73 4.92
CA GLU A 245 20.28 -9.71 6.34
C GLU A 245 20.66 -8.40 7.05
N THR A 246 21.58 -7.62 6.48
CA THR A 246 21.99 -6.31 6.99
C THR A 246 22.18 -5.32 5.84
N VAL A 247 22.16 -4.02 6.16
CA VAL A 247 22.45 -2.95 5.20
C VAL A 247 23.91 -3.04 4.72
N GLU A 248 24.83 -3.42 5.60
CA GLU A 248 26.25 -3.59 5.30
C GLU A 248 26.46 -4.74 4.31
N LEU A 249 25.80 -5.87 4.53
CA LEU A 249 25.86 -7.01 3.62
C LEU A 249 25.27 -6.66 2.26
N PHE A 250 24.15 -5.94 2.23
CA PHE A 250 23.56 -5.42 0.99
C PHE A 250 24.56 -4.56 0.21
N ARG A 251 25.22 -3.60 0.89
CA ARG A 251 26.21 -2.71 0.27
C ARG A 251 27.41 -3.48 -0.30
N GLN A 252 27.98 -4.40 0.47
CA GLN A 252 29.09 -5.24 0.02
C GLN A 252 28.71 -6.10 -1.19
N GLN A 253 27.53 -6.72 -1.17
CA GLN A 253 27.05 -7.53 -2.28
C GLN A 253 26.76 -6.68 -3.52
N LEU A 254 26.19 -5.48 -3.35
CA LEU A 254 25.96 -4.54 -4.44
C LEU A 254 27.28 -4.08 -5.08
N GLU A 255 28.30 -3.74 -4.29
CA GLU A 255 29.63 -3.40 -4.80
C GLU A 255 30.24 -4.54 -5.62
N SER A 256 30.08 -5.80 -5.17
CA SER A 256 30.51 -6.98 -5.94
C SER A 256 29.78 -7.17 -7.29
N CYS A 257 28.63 -6.51 -7.48
CA CYS A 257 27.87 -6.55 -8.72
C CYS A 257 28.43 -5.59 -9.79
N GLU A 258 29.23 -4.58 -9.44
CA GLU A 258 29.71 -3.55 -10.37
C GLU A 258 30.41 -4.16 -11.60
N SER A 259 31.48 -4.93 -11.35
CA SER A 259 32.21 -5.66 -12.40
C SER A 259 31.34 -6.69 -13.14
N ARG A 260 30.34 -7.26 -12.46
CA ARG A 260 29.44 -8.29 -12.99
C ARG A 260 28.26 -7.72 -13.74
N TRP A 261 27.97 -6.43 -13.69
CA TRP A 261 26.88 -5.83 -14.48
C TRP A 261 27.42 -5.20 -15.77
N LYS A 262 28.75 -5.03 -15.92
CA LYS A 262 29.52 -4.64 -17.14
C LYS A 262 29.04 -3.39 -17.90
N HIS A 263 27.97 -2.77 -17.42
CA HIS A 263 27.30 -1.67 -18.06
C HIS A 263 27.09 -0.58 -17.01
N ASP A 264 28.12 0.24 -16.83
CA ASP A 264 28.23 1.19 -15.72
C ASP A 264 26.98 2.04 -15.59
N LYS A 265 26.34 2.43 -16.70
CA LYS A 265 25.10 3.23 -16.66
C LYS A 265 23.93 2.56 -15.91
N PHE A 266 23.79 1.22 -15.93
CA PHE A 266 22.73 0.56 -15.15
C PHE A 266 23.12 0.49 -13.68
N PHE A 267 24.37 0.14 -13.38
CA PHE A 267 24.87 0.09 -12.02
C PHE A 267 24.80 1.47 -11.36
N GLU A 268 25.30 2.52 -12.03
CA GLU A 268 25.19 3.93 -11.64
C GLU A 268 23.73 4.33 -11.41
N TRP A 269 22.82 3.95 -12.32
CA TRP A 269 21.39 4.21 -12.14
C TRP A 269 20.84 3.51 -10.90
N PHE A 270 21.18 2.24 -10.67
CA PHE A 270 20.70 1.48 -9.52
C PHE A 270 21.25 2.08 -8.22
N VAL A 271 22.54 2.39 -8.18
CA VAL A 271 23.18 3.04 -7.02
C VAL A 271 22.54 4.41 -6.75
N LYS A 272 22.33 5.22 -7.78
CA LYS A 272 21.79 6.58 -7.64
C LYS A 272 20.33 6.61 -7.21
N TYR A 273 19.49 5.71 -7.72
CA TYR A 273 18.03 5.81 -7.56
C TYR A 273 17.38 4.65 -6.79
N GLN A 274 18.05 3.51 -6.62
CA GLN A 274 17.49 2.32 -5.97
C GLN A 274 18.19 1.97 -4.66
N LYS A 275 19.49 2.25 -4.49
CA LYS A 275 20.25 1.85 -3.30
C LYS A 275 19.56 2.23 -1.99
N THR A 276 19.34 3.51 -1.74
CA THR A 276 18.69 4.00 -0.51
C THR A 276 17.30 3.41 -0.34
N LYS A 277 16.54 3.33 -1.44
CA LYS A 277 15.20 2.73 -1.44
C LYS A 277 15.23 1.26 -1.02
N PHE A 278 16.24 0.51 -1.45
CA PHE A 278 16.41 -0.88 -1.07
C PHE A 278 16.75 -1.02 0.41
N GLU A 279 17.75 -0.26 0.87
CA GLU A 279 18.21 -0.22 2.26
C GLU A 279 17.07 0.10 3.23
N GLU A 280 16.22 1.06 2.88
CA GLU A 280 15.18 1.55 3.78
C GLU A 280 13.89 0.75 3.71
N LYS A 281 13.53 0.18 2.55
CA LYS A 281 12.16 -0.28 2.26
C LYS A 281 12.02 -1.67 1.66
N VAL A 282 13.09 -2.32 1.20
CA VAL A 282 12.99 -3.55 0.38
C VAL A 282 13.75 -4.73 0.99
N ILE A 283 14.97 -4.52 1.50
CA ILE A 283 15.79 -5.59 2.05
C ILE A 283 15.17 -6.19 3.33
N LEU A 284 15.68 -7.35 3.78
CA LEU A 284 15.10 -8.08 4.90
C LEU A 284 14.92 -7.22 6.17
N PRO A 285 15.91 -6.43 6.64
CA PRO A 285 15.71 -5.51 7.77
C PRO A 285 14.53 -4.56 7.62
N ALA A 286 14.32 -3.99 6.43
CA ALA A 286 13.20 -3.10 6.17
C ALA A 286 11.85 -3.83 6.25
N ARG A 287 11.78 -5.05 5.71
CA ARG A 287 10.58 -5.91 5.78
C ARG A 287 10.26 -6.33 7.22
N GLN A 288 11.29 -6.56 8.04
CA GLN A 288 11.14 -6.91 9.45
C GLN A 288 10.52 -5.80 10.29
N LYS A 289 10.81 -4.52 9.96
CA LYS A 289 10.16 -3.37 10.62
C LYS A 289 8.65 -3.41 10.48
N VAL A 290 8.14 -3.75 9.31
CA VAL A 290 6.68 -3.92 9.09
C VAL A 290 6.16 -5.30 9.51
N GLY A 291 6.92 -6.05 10.30
CA GLY A 291 6.51 -7.32 10.90
C GLY A 291 6.59 -8.55 10.00
N MET A 292 7.26 -8.45 8.86
CA MET A 292 7.54 -9.63 8.04
C MET A 292 8.73 -10.41 8.60
N GLN A 293 8.70 -11.72 8.40
CA GLN A 293 9.85 -12.57 8.69
C GLN A 293 10.76 -12.61 7.45
N LYS A 294 10.94 -13.79 6.84
CA LYS A 294 11.73 -13.95 5.60
C LYS A 294 10.91 -13.72 4.33
N ASN A 295 9.59 -13.68 4.45
CA ASN A 295 8.68 -13.54 3.32
C ASN A 295 8.83 -12.18 2.63
N LEU A 296 8.63 -12.16 1.31
CA LEU A 296 8.59 -10.93 0.55
C LEU A 296 7.31 -10.15 0.87
N ALA A 297 7.45 -8.82 1.00
CA ALA A 297 6.31 -7.92 1.04
C ALA A 297 5.60 -7.94 -0.32
N THR A 298 4.35 -8.36 -0.39
CA THR A 298 3.56 -8.31 -1.62
C THR A 298 2.23 -7.62 -1.38
N THR A 299 1.77 -6.84 -2.34
CA THR A 299 0.40 -6.29 -2.38
C THR A 299 -0.54 -7.19 -3.17
N ASN A 300 -0.20 -8.49 -3.36
CA ASN A 300 -1.09 -9.46 -4.02
C ASN A 300 -2.45 -9.54 -3.33
N TYR A 301 -2.49 -9.30 -2.03
CA TYR A 301 -3.73 -9.23 -1.27
C TYR A 301 -4.63 -8.07 -1.75
N ASN A 302 -4.04 -6.94 -2.13
CA ASN A 302 -4.75 -5.86 -2.78
C ASN A 302 -5.17 -6.26 -4.19
N GLU A 303 -4.35 -6.96 -4.98
CA GLU A 303 -4.76 -7.42 -6.32
C GLU A 303 -5.94 -8.41 -6.30
N ASP A 304 -5.96 -9.34 -5.34
CA ASP A 304 -7.08 -10.25 -5.09
C ASP A 304 -8.35 -9.45 -4.72
N PHE A 305 -8.18 -8.44 -3.87
CA PHE A 305 -9.25 -7.54 -3.48
C PHE A 305 -9.73 -6.69 -4.68
N HIS A 306 -8.82 -6.16 -5.48
CA HIS A 306 -9.13 -5.42 -6.71
C HIS A 306 -9.92 -6.28 -7.67
N SER A 307 -9.62 -7.57 -7.77
CA SER A 307 -10.36 -8.52 -8.59
C SER A 307 -11.78 -8.75 -8.07
N LYS A 308 -12.01 -8.69 -6.75
CA LYS A 308 -13.36 -8.68 -6.15
C LYS A 308 -14.08 -7.36 -6.42
N VAL A 309 -13.42 -6.23 -6.20
CA VAL A 309 -13.98 -4.90 -6.49
C VAL A 309 -14.31 -4.77 -7.97
N LYS A 310 -13.44 -5.18 -8.89
CA LYS A 310 -13.71 -5.20 -10.34
C LYS A 310 -14.90 -6.07 -10.71
N ARG A 311 -15.15 -7.19 -10.00
CA ARG A 311 -16.34 -8.02 -10.20
C ARG A 311 -17.62 -7.35 -9.69
N ILE A 312 -17.55 -6.68 -8.54
CA ILE A 312 -18.65 -5.87 -7.98
C ILE A 312 -18.99 -4.71 -8.93
N VAL A 313 -17.95 -4.07 -9.46
CA VAL A 313 -18.03 -2.97 -10.41
C VAL A 313 -18.55 -3.45 -11.78
N GLY A 314 -18.12 -4.62 -12.26
CA GLY A 314 -18.46 -5.10 -13.61
C GLY A 314 -18.10 -4.07 -14.70
N GLU A 315 -19.00 -3.87 -15.65
CA GLU A 315 -18.98 -2.75 -16.63
C GLU A 315 -19.58 -1.44 -16.06
N VAL A 316 -20.01 -1.42 -14.79
CA VAL A 316 -20.78 -0.32 -14.23
C VAL A 316 -19.86 0.79 -13.75
N ALA A 317 -20.02 1.97 -14.36
CA ALA A 317 -19.18 3.12 -14.10
C ALA A 317 -19.71 4.07 -13.00
N ASP A 318 -20.70 3.63 -12.22
CA ASP A 318 -21.38 4.44 -11.19
C ASP A 318 -20.76 4.24 -9.79
N LEU A 319 -20.19 5.31 -9.25
CA LEU A 319 -19.51 5.33 -7.95
C LEU A 319 -20.42 4.92 -6.77
N ARG A 320 -21.74 5.09 -6.90
CA ARG A 320 -22.71 4.71 -5.86
C ARG A 320 -22.81 3.20 -5.70
N GLN A 321 -22.85 2.46 -6.81
CA GLN A 321 -22.87 0.99 -6.78
C GLN A 321 -21.56 0.43 -6.23
N VAL A 322 -20.44 1.02 -6.64
CA VAL A 322 -19.12 0.65 -6.10
C VAL A 322 -19.09 0.86 -4.59
N THR A 323 -19.58 2.00 -4.12
CA THR A 323 -19.66 2.32 -2.70
C THR A 323 -20.50 1.30 -1.93
N LEU A 324 -21.72 1.00 -2.41
CA LEU A 324 -22.60 0.00 -1.79
C LEU A 324 -21.97 -1.38 -1.78
N GLY A 325 -21.34 -1.80 -2.88
CA GLY A 325 -20.71 -3.12 -2.97
C GLY A 325 -19.49 -3.26 -2.06
N MET A 326 -18.66 -2.23 -1.94
CA MET A 326 -17.52 -2.22 -1.02
C MET A 326 -17.97 -2.25 0.44
N LEU A 327 -18.99 -1.47 0.79
CA LEU A 327 -19.54 -1.47 2.16
C LEU A 327 -20.26 -2.78 2.49
N LYS A 328 -20.97 -3.38 1.53
CA LYS A 328 -21.59 -4.70 1.70
C LYS A 328 -20.55 -5.78 1.92
N MET A 329 -19.48 -5.81 1.11
CA MET A 329 -18.39 -6.77 1.26
C MET A 329 -17.70 -6.64 2.63
N ALA A 330 -17.51 -5.42 3.12
CA ALA A 330 -16.99 -5.21 4.47
C ALA A 330 -17.94 -5.76 5.55
N GLU A 331 -19.26 -5.58 5.43
CA GLU A 331 -20.20 -6.16 6.41
C GLU A 331 -20.23 -7.69 6.34
N GLU A 332 -20.16 -8.28 5.15
CA GLU A 332 -20.05 -9.74 4.97
C GLU A 332 -18.77 -10.28 5.63
N GLN A 333 -17.63 -9.60 5.47
CA GLN A 333 -16.38 -10.00 6.11
C GLN A 333 -16.45 -9.96 7.65
N LYS A 334 -17.16 -8.98 8.22
CA LYS A 334 -17.41 -8.94 9.68
C LYS A 334 -18.22 -10.15 10.12
N ASN A 335 -19.27 -10.52 9.38
CA ASN A 335 -20.05 -11.71 9.68
C ASN A 335 -19.21 -12.99 9.54
N ASP A 336 -18.35 -13.08 8.52
CA ASP A 336 -17.45 -14.20 8.34
C ASP A 336 -16.42 -14.34 9.48
N MET A 337 -15.96 -13.22 10.05
CA MET A 337 -15.10 -13.25 11.24
C MET A 337 -15.82 -13.82 12.46
N VAL A 338 -17.08 -13.42 12.68
CA VAL A 338 -17.91 -13.93 13.79
C VAL A 338 -18.20 -15.43 13.58
N ASN A 339 -18.61 -15.81 12.37
CA ASN A 339 -18.88 -17.20 12.00
C ASN A 339 -17.66 -18.11 12.21
N ALA A 340 -16.45 -17.59 11.99
CA ALA A 340 -15.23 -18.35 12.23
C ALA A 340 -15.03 -18.77 13.70
N LEU A 341 -15.59 -18.03 14.66
CA LEU A 341 -15.57 -18.42 16.08
C LEU A 341 -16.42 -19.66 16.36
N PHE A 342 -17.45 -19.90 15.55
CA PHE A 342 -18.32 -21.08 15.58
C PHE A 342 -17.85 -22.19 14.63
N ASP A 343 -16.65 -22.06 14.06
CA ASP A 343 -16.14 -22.96 13.01
C ASP A 343 -17.00 -23.01 11.74
N GLN A 344 -17.70 -21.90 11.43
CA GLN A 344 -18.55 -21.74 10.25
C GLN A 344 -17.96 -20.71 9.26
N GLY A 345 -18.56 -20.61 8.07
CA GLY A 345 -18.20 -19.62 7.06
C GLY A 345 -16.87 -19.87 6.34
N PRO A 346 -16.39 -18.90 5.54
CA PRO A 346 -15.20 -19.06 4.70
C PRO A 346 -13.88 -18.95 5.48
N PHE A 347 -13.92 -18.45 6.71
CA PHE A 347 -12.76 -18.34 7.60
C PHE A 347 -12.80 -19.40 8.71
N LYS A 348 -11.62 -19.68 9.25
CA LYS A 348 -11.45 -20.49 10.46
C LYS A 348 -10.36 -19.92 11.34
N LEU A 349 -10.44 -20.16 12.64
CA LEU A 349 -9.33 -19.91 13.56
C LEU A 349 -8.09 -20.71 13.11
N ARG A 350 -6.92 -20.09 13.20
CA ARG A 350 -5.65 -20.80 13.05
C ARG A 350 -5.47 -21.76 14.24
N PRO A 351 -4.74 -22.88 14.07
CA PRO A 351 -4.64 -23.91 15.11
C PRO A 351 -4.19 -23.37 16.47
N GLU A 352 -3.26 -22.42 16.50
CA GLU A 352 -2.77 -21.77 17.71
C GLU A 352 -3.83 -20.96 18.47
N PHE A 353 -4.94 -20.60 17.83
CA PHE A 353 -6.06 -19.88 18.43
C PHE A 353 -7.32 -20.74 18.59
N ALA A 354 -7.21 -22.06 18.44
CA ALA A 354 -8.36 -22.98 18.53
C ALA A 354 -9.13 -22.87 19.86
N ALA A 355 -8.45 -22.48 20.95
CA ALA A 355 -9.05 -22.26 22.27
C ALA A 355 -10.09 -21.11 22.31
N LEU A 356 -10.07 -20.19 21.33
CA LEU A 356 -11.05 -19.11 21.21
C LEU A 356 -12.36 -19.55 20.55
N ARG A 357 -12.44 -20.80 20.08
CA ARG A 357 -13.65 -21.34 19.46
C ARG A 357 -14.79 -21.39 20.48
N ILE A 358 -15.95 -20.89 20.08
CA ILE A 358 -17.16 -20.94 20.89
C ILE A 358 -17.88 -22.26 20.57
N GLN A 359 -18.14 -23.06 21.61
CA GLN A 359 -19.02 -24.21 21.49
C GLN A 359 -20.47 -23.73 21.55
N GLU A 360 -21.31 -24.14 20.60
CA GLU A 360 -22.73 -23.75 20.55
C GLU A 360 -23.49 -24.08 21.83
N SER A 361 -23.05 -25.10 22.58
CA SER A 361 -23.61 -25.47 23.89
C SER A 361 -23.50 -24.38 24.96
N ARG A 362 -22.62 -23.39 24.80
CA ARG A 362 -22.40 -22.30 25.77
C ARG A 362 -23.21 -21.03 25.50
N ILE A 363 -24.07 -21.02 24.49
CA ILE A 363 -24.90 -19.85 24.12
C ILE A 363 -26.26 -19.88 24.84
N TYR A 364 -26.67 -21.06 25.32
CA TYR A 364 -27.98 -21.29 25.94
C TYR A 364 -27.91 -21.59 27.45
N ASP A 365 -26.71 -21.43 28.04
CA ASP A 365 -26.49 -21.35 29.50
C ASP A 365 -26.26 -19.88 29.88
#